data_AF-A0A6H2FJ97-F1
#
_entry.id   AF-A0A6H2FJ97-F1
#
_cell.length_a   1.000
_cell.length_b   1.000
_cell.length_c   1.000
_cell.angle_alpha   90.00
_cell.angle_beta   90.00
_cell.angle_gamma   90.00
#
_symmetry.space_group_name_H-M   'P 1'
#
loop_
_entity.id
_entity.type
_entity.pdbx_description
1 polymer ?
#
loop_
_entity_poly.entity_id
_entity_poly.type
_entity_poly.pdbx_seq_one_letter_code
_entity_poly.pdbx_strand_id
1 'polypeptide(L)'
;MNNVFDNVIKKIGDIHNKSFSQKNTEPIINELNKKFNFKDFIIQNNLNNKIPLIIWIRSNDIIKFIKFFLEIKNPYNMLYDMHGIDERLHFNKFNLMKKMDFSLFYHLISINRNSDIIIKIPLKEKFLNINTITNFFKNANWYEREIWEMFGINFINHPSLSHILLPKNWDNGYPLRKDFPSRATESIPYLLTKKKYKKDIKSTKFNPEDYNLPIKNKLNDYMYLNLGPNHPSVHGAFRIILQLSGEEIIQCIPDIGYHHRGAEKIAERQTWHTYIPYTDRIEYLGGCINEMPYILAIEKLANIIITDRIKVIRVMLSELFRINSHLLCLSTFMQDLGIMTPIFLVFTDRQKIYDIIEAITGARMHPAWFRIGGLAQDLPNGWDILVKKLLNWLPKRLNIYKKVALQNSILISRSKNIAFYNQKEAISWGITGTGLRATGLNLDVRKWRPYSGYENFDFDIPIGHNISDCYSRILLKFEEIWQSLRIIKQCLNYMPEGQYKVDHPLTTPPPRERMLNHIETLIHHFIQVSWGPLIPADESFQMIEATKGINSYYLISDGSTMSYRTRIRTPSFPHLQQIPSVIQGSLISDLITYLGSIDFVMSDVDR
;
A
#
# COMPACT_ATOMS: atom_id res chain seq x y z
N MET A 1 12.96 9.43 -30.98
CA MET A 1 11.70 9.35 -30.22
C MET A 1 10.55 10.10 -30.90
N ASN A 2 10.81 11.27 -31.51
CA ASN A 2 9.80 12.11 -32.20
C ASN A 2 8.97 11.35 -33.27
N ASN A 3 9.60 10.65 -34.22
CA ASN A 3 8.87 10.03 -35.35
C ASN A 3 7.87 8.90 -35.00
N VAL A 4 7.97 8.25 -33.84
CA VAL A 4 7.02 7.18 -33.45
C VAL A 4 5.85 7.76 -32.67
N PHE A 5 6.11 8.71 -31.77
CA PHE A 5 5.05 9.49 -31.12
C PHE A 5 4.27 10.31 -32.15
N ASP A 6 4.95 10.94 -33.12
CA ASP A 6 4.31 11.76 -34.15
C ASP A 6 3.43 10.93 -35.11
N ASN A 7 3.80 9.68 -35.40
CA ASN A 7 2.97 8.76 -36.21
C ASN A 7 1.77 8.19 -35.42
N VAL A 8 1.90 8.07 -34.11
CA VAL A 8 0.81 7.67 -33.20
C VAL A 8 -0.16 8.85 -33.06
N ILE A 9 0.33 10.06 -32.77
CA ILE A 9 -0.46 11.31 -32.68
C ILE A 9 -1.20 11.63 -33.99
N LYS A 10 -0.56 11.47 -35.17
CA LYS A 10 -1.20 11.73 -36.47
C LYS A 10 -2.40 10.82 -36.78
N LYS A 11 -2.41 9.57 -36.29
CA LYS A 11 -3.54 8.64 -36.50
C LYS A 11 -4.68 8.80 -35.49
N ILE A 12 -4.42 9.48 -34.37
CA ILE A 12 -5.34 9.62 -33.23
C ILE A 12 -6.20 10.89 -33.34
N GLY A 13 -5.67 11.94 -33.96
CA GLY A 13 -6.40 13.18 -34.24
C GLY A 13 -7.74 12.93 -34.95
N ASP A 14 -7.86 11.88 -35.73
CA ASP A 14 -9.05 11.58 -36.54
C ASP A 14 -10.12 10.73 -35.80
N ILE A 15 -9.80 10.09 -34.67
CA ILE A 15 -10.70 9.14 -33.97
C ILE A 15 -11.40 9.80 -32.75
N HIS A 16 -10.91 10.92 -32.23
CA HIS A 16 -11.37 11.52 -30.97
C HIS A 16 -12.69 12.31 -30.99
N ASN A 17 -13.39 12.43 -32.13
CA ASN A 17 -14.57 13.31 -32.23
C ASN A 17 -15.93 12.70 -31.82
N LYS A 18 -16.00 11.46 -31.34
CA LYS A 18 -17.30 10.84 -30.98
C LYS A 18 -17.21 9.93 -29.75
N SER A 19 -17.29 10.51 -28.55
CA SER A 19 -17.74 9.85 -27.29
C SER A 19 -17.30 10.59 -26.00
N PHE A 20 -17.36 11.93 -25.97
CA PHE A 20 -17.15 12.66 -24.73
C PHE A 20 -18.47 12.93 -24.02
N SER A 21 -18.81 12.08 -23.05
CA SER A 21 -19.84 12.39 -22.05
C SER A 21 -19.56 11.60 -20.76
N GLN A 22 -18.97 12.23 -19.73
CA GLN A 22 -19.19 11.91 -18.30
C GLN A 22 -18.39 12.83 -17.32
N LYS A 23 -18.99 13.99 -17.03
CA LYS A 23 -19.20 14.74 -15.76
C LYS A 23 -18.16 14.90 -14.62
N ASN A 24 -16.98 14.27 -14.56
CA ASN A 24 -15.97 14.61 -13.51
C ASN A 24 -14.52 14.80 -14.01
N THR A 25 -14.21 14.42 -15.25
CA THR A 25 -12.86 14.53 -15.85
C THR A 25 -12.70 15.74 -16.78
N GLU A 26 -13.80 16.40 -17.13
CA GLU A 26 -13.85 17.55 -18.02
C GLU A 26 -13.01 18.78 -17.59
N PRO A 27 -12.88 19.16 -16.29
CA PRO A 27 -12.16 20.39 -15.93
C PRO A 27 -10.64 20.27 -16.14
N ILE A 28 -10.05 19.12 -15.78
CA ILE A 28 -8.60 18.89 -15.91
C ILE A 28 -8.21 18.78 -17.39
N ILE A 29 -9.02 18.07 -18.18
CA ILE A 29 -8.79 17.93 -19.62
C ILE A 29 -8.82 19.31 -20.29
N ASN A 30 -9.76 20.18 -19.88
CA ASN A 30 -9.82 21.56 -20.35
C ASN A 30 -8.62 22.40 -19.90
N GLU A 31 -8.15 22.26 -18.66
CA GLU A 31 -6.94 22.94 -18.16
C GLU A 31 -5.67 22.48 -18.91
N LEU A 32 -5.57 21.19 -19.24
CA LEU A 32 -4.49 20.63 -20.05
C LEU A 32 -4.50 21.18 -21.48
N ASN A 33 -5.67 21.15 -22.13
CA ASN A 33 -5.86 21.67 -23.49
C ASN A 33 -5.56 23.17 -23.61
N LYS A 34 -5.64 23.94 -22.51
CA LYS A 34 -5.28 25.37 -22.49
C LYS A 34 -3.77 25.63 -22.45
N LYS A 35 -2.98 24.75 -21.82
CA LYS A 35 -1.53 24.97 -21.61
C LYS A 35 -0.64 24.14 -22.54
N PHE A 36 -1.14 23.01 -23.04
CA PHE A 36 -0.38 22.07 -23.87
C PHE A 36 -1.12 21.77 -25.19
N ASN A 37 -0.36 21.53 -26.25
CA ASN A 37 -0.94 21.14 -27.52
C ASN A 37 -1.32 19.65 -27.51
N PHE A 38 -2.30 19.25 -28.32
CA PHE A 38 -2.72 17.84 -28.48
C PHE A 38 -1.59 16.88 -28.94
N LYS A 39 -0.45 17.40 -29.38
CA LYS A 39 0.73 16.61 -29.73
C LYS A 39 1.62 16.26 -28.53
N ASP A 40 1.37 16.85 -27.36
CA ASP A 40 2.24 16.72 -26.19
C ASP A 40 1.80 15.59 -25.24
N PHE A 41 0.53 15.17 -25.31
CA PHE A 41 -0.02 14.12 -24.45
C PHE A 41 -1.12 13.31 -25.13
N ILE A 42 -1.35 12.08 -24.66
CA ILE A 42 -2.45 11.21 -25.11
C ILE A 42 -3.27 10.80 -23.89
N ILE A 43 -4.59 10.93 -23.96
CA ILE A 43 -5.50 10.47 -22.90
C ILE A 43 -5.95 9.06 -23.25
N GLN A 44 -5.81 8.13 -22.31
CA GLN A 44 -6.41 6.80 -22.43
C GLN A 44 -7.84 6.87 -21.90
N ASN A 45 -8.81 6.50 -22.73
CA ASN A 45 -10.22 6.51 -22.35
C ASN A 45 -10.48 5.42 -21.32
N ASN A 46 -10.93 5.82 -20.13
CA ASN A 46 -11.34 4.90 -19.08
C ASN A 46 -12.81 4.53 -19.32
N LEU A 47 -13.05 3.38 -19.94
CA LEU A 47 -14.40 2.79 -19.95
C LEU A 47 -14.73 2.40 -18.49
N ASN A 48 -15.80 2.99 -17.94
CA ASN A 48 -16.41 2.64 -16.64
C ASN A 48 -15.70 3.08 -15.34
N ASN A 49 -14.89 4.16 -15.32
CA ASN A 49 -14.28 4.69 -14.07
C ASN A 49 -13.47 3.67 -13.23
N LYS A 50 -12.96 2.61 -13.85
CA LYS A 50 -12.19 1.56 -13.15
C LYS A 50 -10.81 2.04 -12.67
N ILE A 51 -10.32 3.13 -13.26
CA ILE A 51 -8.99 3.71 -13.01
C ILE A 51 -9.11 5.24 -13.00
N PRO A 52 -8.22 5.94 -12.27
CA PRO A 52 -8.02 7.38 -12.43
C PRO A 52 -7.63 7.78 -13.86
N LEU A 53 -7.77 9.05 -14.22
CA LEU A 53 -7.45 9.56 -15.56
C LEU A 53 -5.99 9.24 -15.92
N ILE A 54 -5.76 8.49 -17.00
CA ILE A 54 -4.42 8.14 -17.47
C ILE A 54 -3.99 9.10 -18.58
N ILE A 55 -2.84 9.75 -18.38
CA ILE A 55 -2.23 10.68 -19.32
C ILE A 55 -0.87 10.14 -19.73
N TRP A 56 -0.70 9.86 -21.02
CA TRP A 56 0.55 9.43 -21.60
C TRP A 56 1.37 10.62 -22.06
N ILE A 57 2.61 10.69 -21.61
CA ILE A 57 3.52 11.82 -21.86
C ILE A 57 4.88 11.28 -22.32
N ARG A 58 5.64 12.08 -23.08
CA ARG A 58 7.00 11.75 -23.49
C ARG A 58 7.97 11.84 -22.30
N SER A 59 9.02 11.01 -22.29
CA SER A 59 10.02 10.96 -21.20
C SER A 59 10.65 12.31 -20.87
N ASN A 60 10.86 13.18 -21.87
CA ASN A 60 11.54 14.46 -21.68
C ASN A 60 10.63 15.55 -21.07
N ASP A 61 9.31 15.38 -21.14
CA ASP A 61 8.36 16.42 -20.74
C ASP A 61 7.88 16.27 -19.29
N ILE A 62 8.33 15.22 -18.57
CA ILE A 62 7.85 14.90 -17.22
C ILE A 62 7.96 16.08 -16.24
N ILE A 63 9.10 16.78 -16.22
CA ILE A 63 9.32 17.95 -15.36
C ILE A 63 8.33 19.07 -15.67
N LYS A 64 8.04 19.29 -16.96
CA LYS A 64 7.12 20.34 -17.41
C LYS A 64 5.69 20.06 -16.94
N PHE A 65 5.26 18.80 -17.05
CA PHE A 65 3.93 18.38 -16.60
C PHE A 65 3.79 18.37 -15.08
N ILE A 66 4.81 17.90 -14.34
CA ILE A 66 4.78 17.93 -12.87
C ILE A 66 4.69 19.38 -12.35
N LYS A 67 5.49 20.30 -12.90
CA LYS A 67 5.40 21.73 -12.56
C LYS A 67 3.99 22.27 -12.82
N PHE A 68 3.39 21.91 -13.95
CA PHE A 68 2.01 22.30 -14.24
C PHE A 68 1.03 21.80 -13.19
N PHE A 69 1.06 20.50 -12.84
CA PHE A 69 0.12 19.94 -11.87
C PHE A 69 0.28 20.50 -10.45
N LEU A 70 1.47 21.03 -10.11
CA LEU A 70 1.73 21.74 -8.86
C LEU A 70 1.27 23.21 -8.88
N GLU A 71 1.20 23.85 -10.05
CA GLU A 71 0.82 25.27 -10.22
C GLU A 71 -0.69 25.48 -10.43
N ILE A 72 -1.41 24.44 -10.84
CA ILE A 72 -2.85 24.52 -11.12
C ILE A 72 -3.66 24.89 -9.87
N LYS A 73 -4.81 25.56 -10.07
CA LYS A 73 -5.79 25.84 -9.01
C LYS A 73 -6.25 24.54 -8.33
N ASN A 74 -6.02 24.36 -7.04
CA ASN A 74 -6.16 23.07 -6.33
C ASN A 74 -5.19 22.00 -6.90
N PRO A 75 -3.91 22.10 -6.57
CA PRO A 75 -2.85 21.31 -7.20
C PRO A 75 -2.84 19.83 -6.78
N TYR A 76 -2.10 19.01 -7.53
CA TYR A 76 -1.80 17.61 -7.21
C TYR A 76 -0.52 17.53 -6.38
N ASN A 77 -0.67 17.76 -5.08
CA ASN A 77 0.47 17.93 -4.16
C ASN A 77 1.05 16.63 -3.62
N MET A 78 0.37 15.50 -3.81
CA MET A 78 0.79 14.23 -3.22
C MET A 78 1.15 13.23 -4.31
N LEU A 79 2.42 12.80 -4.32
CA LEU A 79 2.84 11.60 -5.03
C LEU A 79 2.42 10.39 -4.19
N TYR A 80 1.43 9.65 -4.69
CA TYR A 80 0.83 8.52 -3.97
C TYR A 80 1.57 7.20 -4.20
N ASP A 81 1.94 6.95 -5.45
CA ASP A 81 2.73 5.79 -5.88
C ASP A 81 3.51 6.11 -7.16
N MET A 82 4.56 5.35 -7.40
CA MET A 82 5.33 5.37 -8.64
C MET A 82 5.89 3.97 -8.89
N HIS A 83 5.73 3.46 -10.11
CA HIS A 83 6.15 2.09 -10.42
C HIS A 83 6.40 1.88 -11.91
N GLY A 84 7.16 0.82 -12.24
CA GLY A 84 7.47 0.40 -13.61
C GLY A 84 6.65 -0.81 -14.06
N ILE A 85 6.42 -0.94 -15.36
CA ILE A 85 5.79 -2.11 -15.98
C ILE A 85 6.66 -2.51 -17.17
N ASP A 86 6.93 -3.81 -17.26
CA ASP A 86 7.54 -4.41 -18.44
C ASP A 86 6.42 -4.80 -19.41
N GLU A 87 6.37 -4.13 -20.56
CA GLU A 87 5.28 -4.17 -21.56
C GLU A 87 5.63 -5.07 -22.76
N ARG A 88 6.80 -5.73 -22.74
CA ARG A 88 7.32 -6.50 -23.88
C ARG A 88 6.42 -7.67 -24.26
N LEU A 89 5.89 -8.37 -23.26
CA LEU A 89 5.02 -9.54 -23.45
C LEU A 89 3.52 -9.20 -23.40
N HIS A 90 3.13 -7.92 -23.37
CA HIS A 90 1.72 -7.57 -23.27
C HIS A 90 1.06 -7.62 -24.66
N PHE A 91 0.22 -8.64 -24.90
CA PHE A 91 -0.40 -8.88 -26.21
C PHE A 91 -1.60 -7.93 -26.50
N ASN A 92 -2.38 -7.58 -25.47
CA ASN A 92 -3.58 -6.74 -25.58
C ASN A 92 -3.27 -5.25 -25.40
N LYS A 93 -2.31 -4.74 -26.19
CA LYS A 93 -2.05 -3.31 -26.25
C LYS A 93 -3.26 -2.61 -26.85
N PHE A 94 -3.78 -1.58 -26.16
CA PHE A 94 -4.53 -0.53 -26.85
C PHE A 94 -3.77 -0.19 -28.14
N ASN A 95 -4.47 -0.17 -29.28
CA ASN A 95 -3.89 -0.11 -30.65
C ASN A 95 -2.81 0.97 -30.86
N LEU A 96 -2.74 1.94 -29.95
CA LEU A 96 -1.84 3.07 -29.84
C LEU A 96 -0.36 2.70 -29.58
N MET A 97 -0.06 1.54 -28.98
CA MET A 97 1.16 1.38 -28.17
C MET A 97 2.04 0.14 -28.46
N LYS A 98 1.85 -0.55 -29.59
CA LYS A 98 2.59 -1.78 -29.98
C LYS A 98 4.14 -1.67 -30.04
N LYS A 99 4.75 -0.51 -29.78
CA LYS A 99 6.20 -0.25 -29.97
C LYS A 99 6.97 0.18 -28.70
N MET A 100 6.39 0.03 -27.51
CA MET A 100 7.12 0.28 -26.25
C MET A 100 7.48 -1.03 -25.53
N ASP A 101 8.61 -0.98 -24.81
CA ASP A 101 9.17 -2.11 -24.08
C ASP A 101 8.89 -1.99 -22.59
N PHE A 102 8.94 -0.77 -22.04
CA PHE A 102 8.65 -0.50 -20.63
C PHE A 102 7.69 0.69 -20.53
N SER A 103 6.87 0.73 -19.48
CA SER A 103 6.10 1.90 -19.10
C SER A 103 6.36 2.26 -17.64
N LEU A 104 6.35 3.55 -17.33
CA LEU A 104 6.59 4.08 -15.99
C LEU A 104 5.38 4.91 -15.60
N PHE A 105 4.78 4.65 -14.46
CA PHE A 105 3.60 5.38 -14.02
C PHE A 105 3.85 6.19 -12.74
N TYR A 106 3.25 7.37 -12.68
CA TYR A 106 3.26 8.28 -11.54
C TYR A 106 1.82 8.54 -11.14
N HIS A 107 1.45 8.18 -9.92
CA HIS A 107 0.10 8.41 -9.39
C HIS A 107 0.09 9.64 -8.50
N LEU A 108 -0.58 10.69 -8.97
CA LEU A 108 -0.71 11.96 -8.26
C LEU A 108 -2.13 12.14 -7.72
N ILE A 109 -2.26 12.59 -6.48
CA ILE A 109 -3.54 12.85 -5.82
C ILE A 109 -3.68 14.34 -5.51
N SER A 110 -4.85 14.89 -5.84
CA SER A 110 -5.32 16.19 -5.37
C SER A 110 -6.44 15.99 -4.36
N ILE A 111 -6.11 16.23 -3.09
CA ILE A 111 -7.02 16.07 -1.95
C ILE A 111 -8.22 17.02 -2.09
N ASN A 112 -7.97 18.30 -2.38
CA ASN A 112 -9.01 19.33 -2.48
C ASN A 112 -9.98 19.10 -3.65
N ARG A 113 -9.51 18.51 -4.75
CA ARG A 113 -10.34 18.19 -5.92
C ARG A 113 -11.11 16.87 -5.77
N ASN A 114 -10.80 16.06 -4.75
CA ASN A 114 -11.19 14.65 -4.70
C ASN A 114 -10.88 13.91 -6.02
N SER A 115 -9.71 14.16 -6.60
CA SER A 115 -9.35 13.63 -7.91
C SER A 115 -7.91 13.15 -7.94
N ASP A 116 -7.64 12.18 -8.80
CA ASP A 116 -6.32 11.60 -9.00
C ASP A 116 -6.04 11.34 -10.47
N ILE A 117 -4.76 11.38 -10.82
CA ILE A 117 -4.26 11.27 -12.19
C ILE A 117 -3.10 10.28 -12.17
N ILE A 118 -3.04 9.46 -13.21
CA ILE A 118 -1.90 8.60 -13.48
C ILE A 118 -1.19 9.12 -14.73
N ILE A 119 0.06 9.52 -14.57
CA ILE A 119 0.91 9.88 -15.71
C ILE A 119 1.69 8.64 -16.11
N LYS A 120 1.58 8.20 -17.37
CA LYS A 120 2.37 7.10 -17.91
C LYS A 120 3.42 7.60 -18.92
N ILE A 121 4.64 7.09 -18.78
CA ILE A 121 5.76 7.38 -19.67
C ILE A 121 6.15 6.09 -20.39
N PRO A 122 6.11 6.06 -21.72
CA PRO A 122 6.60 4.94 -22.48
C PRO A 122 8.11 5.02 -22.67
N LEU A 123 8.78 3.89 -22.49
CA LEU A 123 10.22 3.71 -22.61
C LEU A 123 10.57 2.57 -23.56
N LYS A 124 11.78 2.63 -24.10
CA LYS A 124 12.37 1.59 -24.92
C LYS A 124 13.60 1.03 -24.22
N GLU A 125 13.90 -0.25 -24.43
CA GLU A 125 15.02 -0.93 -23.78
C GLU A 125 16.37 -0.25 -24.07
N LYS A 126 16.55 0.31 -25.27
CA LYS A 126 17.77 1.06 -25.64
C LYS A 126 17.93 2.40 -24.89
N PHE A 127 16.86 2.94 -24.32
CA PHE A 127 16.82 4.27 -23.71
C PHE A 127 15.98 4.23 -22.43
N LEU A 128 16.56 3.68 -21.35
CA LEU A 128 15.95 3.59 -20.02
C LEU A 128 16.42 4.72 -19.10
N ASN A 129 16.45 5.95 -19.60
CA ASN A 129 16.88 7.13 -18.84
C ASN A 129 15.73 8.12 -18.67
N ILE A 130 15.47 8.55 -17.44
CA ILE A 130 14.46 9.56 -17.08
C ILE A 130 15.08 10.56 -16.10
N ASN A 131 14.58 11.80 -16.08
CA ASN A 131 14.99 12.78 -15.07
C ASN A 131 14.30 12.49 -13.73
N THR A 132 15.04 12.58 -12.63
CA THR A 132 14.48 12.46 -11.28
C THR A 132 13.42 13.53 -10.98
N ILE A 133 12.45 13.17 -10.14
CA ILE A 133 11.40 14.06 -9.62
C ILE A 133 11.53 14.29 -8.11
N THR A 134 12.62 13.81 -7.50
CA THR A 134 12.95 13.99 -6.07
C THR A 134 12.96 15.45 -5.60
N ASN A 135 13.27 16.39 -6.49
CA ASN A 135 13.21 17.83 -6.20
C ASN A 135 11.77 18.36 -5.99
N PHE A 136 10.76 17.67 -6.52
CA PHE A 136 9.36 18.04 -6.37
C PHE A 136 8.68 17.25 -5.25
N PHE A 137 8.96 15.95 -5.16
CA PHE A 137 8.38 15.05 -4.17
C PHE A 137 9.48 14.31 -3.42
N LYS A 138 9.55 14.51 -2.10
CA LYS A 138 10.62 13.92 -1.28
C LYS A 138 10.52 12.39 -1.22
N ASN A 139 9.30 11.85 -1.23
CA ASN A 139 9.07 10.41 -1.23
C ASN A 139 9.48 9.72 -2.55
N ALA A 140 9.66 10.44 -3.66
CA ALA A 140 10.11 9.85 -4.92
C ALA A 140 11.47 9.13 -4.80
N ASN A 141 12.31 9.47 -3.82
CA ASN A 141 13.64 8.88 -3.66
C ASN A 141 13.59 7.34 -3.54
N TRP A 142 12.73 6.80 -2.67
CA TRP A 142 12.62 5.35 -2.51
C TRP A 142 11.95 4.68 -3.72
N TYR A 143 10.92 5.29 -4.30
CA TYR A 143 10.26 4.73 -5.47
C TYR A 143 11.17 4.69 -6.70
N GLU A 144 11.95 5.74 -6.95
CA GLU A 144 12.93 5.78 -8.04
C GLU A 144 14.02 4.71 -7.85
N ARG A 145 14.50 4.51 -6.61
CA ARG A 145 15.45 3.44 -6.27
C ARG A 145 14.85 2.05 -6.46
N GLU A 146 13.61 1.82 -6.02
CA GLU A 146 12.88 0.56 -6.21
C GLU A 146 12.76 0.24 -7.71
N ILE A 147 12.38 1.22 -8.54
CA ILE A 147 12.20 1.02 -9.98
C ILE A 147 13.54 0.77 -10.69
N TRP A 148 14.60 1.48 -10.28
CA TRP A 148 15.94 1.23 -10.78
C TRP A 148 16.40 -0.19 -10.45
N GLU A 149 16.20 -0.62 -9.21
CA GLU A 149 16.62 -1.93 -8.73
C GLU A 149 15.81 -3.07 -9.36
N MET A 150 14.52 -2.85 -9.62
CA MET A 150 13.59 -3.89 -10.05
C MET A 150 13.41 -3.97 -11.57
N PHE A 151 13.64 -2.87 -12.29
CA PHE A 151 13.49 -2.76 -13.74
C PHE A 151 14.72 -2.23 -14.46
N GLY A 152 15.76 -1.73 -13.78
CA GLY A 152 16.97 -1.19 -14.43
C GLY A 152 16.77 0.13 -15.16
N ILE A 153 15.76 0.91 -14.75
CA ILE A 153 15.50 2.24 -15.30
C ILE A 153 16.32 3.26 -14.52
N ASN A 154 17.16 4.04 -15.22
CA ASN A 154 18.08 4.97 -14.61
C ASN A 154 17.46 6.37 -14.47
N PHE A 155 17.61 6.96 -13.28
CA PHE A 155 17.13 8.31 -12.97
C PHE A 155 18.29 9.30 -12.93
N ILE A 156 18.35 10.17 -13.94
CA ILE A 156 19.37 11.22 -14.08
C ILE A 156 19.17 12.25 -12.96
N ASN A 157 20.27 12.66 -12.32
CA ASN A 157 20.34 13.61 -11.20
C ASN A 157 19.72 13.12 -9.88
N HIS A 158 19.45 11.83 -9.71
CA HIS A 158 18.98 11.29 -8.43
C HIS A 158 20.07 11.44 -7.34
N PRO A 159 19.73 11.84 -6.10
CA PRO A 159 20.71 12.14 -5.05
C PRO A 159 21.58 10.96 -4.61
N SER A 160 21.01 9.75 -4.56
CA SER A 160 21.75 8.53 -4.22
C SER A 160 21.03 7.31 -4.78
N LEU A 161 21.49 6.84 -5.94
CA LEU A 161 20.93 5.69 -6.63
C LEU A 161 21.64 4.42 -6.16
N SER A 162 21.04 3.73 -5.18
CA SER A 162 21.60 2.54 -4.54
C SER A 162 20.51 1.52 -4.21
N HIS A 163 20.89 0.25 -4.11
CA HIS A 163 20.01 -0.86 -3.70
C HIS A 163 19.26 -0.53 -2.40
N ILE A 164 17.98 -0.87 -2.34
CA ILE A 164 17.13 -0.61 -1.18
C ILE A 164 16.39 -1.85 -0.70
N LEU A 165 15.95 -2.73 -1.61
CA LEU A 165 15.26 -3.98 -1.27
C LEU A 165 16.13 -5.22 -1.49
N LEU A 166 17.01 -5.20 -2.49
CA LEU A 166 17.91 -6.32 -2.77
C LEU A 166 19.25 -6.11 -2.04
N PRO A 167 19.99 -7.20 -1.79
CA PRO A 167 21.33 -7.10 -1.24
C PRO A 167 22.23 -6.21 -2.13
N LYS A 168 23.12 -5.42 -1.51
CA LYS A 168 24.04 -4.52 -2.23
C LYS A 168 24.92 -5.20 -3.28
N ASN A 169 25.12 -6.51 -3.17
CA ASN A 169 25.92 -7.32 -4.06
C ASN A 169 25.06 -8.19 -5.01
N TRP A 170 23.81 -7.79 -5.23
CA TRP A 170 22.89 -8.46 -6.13
C TRP A 170 23.31 -8.26 -7.59
N ASP A 171 23.83 -9.33 -8.19
CA ASP A 171 24.30 -9.33 -9.59
C ASP A 171 23.32 -10.07 -10.54
N ASN A 172 22.20 -10.58 -10.03
CA ASN A 172 21.35 -11.56 -10.72
C ASN A 172 20.29 -10.94 -11.65
N GLY A 173 20.45 -9.68 -12.06
CA GLY A 173 19.50 -8.98 -12.94
C GLY A 173 18.32 -8.36 -12.18
N TYR A 174 17.19 -8.18 -12.87
CA TYR A 174 16.08 -7.31 -12.44
C TYR A 174 14.80 -8.12 -12.13
N PRO A 175 14.44 -8.34 -10.85
CA PRO A 175 13.42 -9.32 -10.47
C PRO A 175 12.01 -9.12 -11.06
N LEU A 176 11.61 -7.87 -11.33
CA LEU A 176 10.25 -7.56 -11.80
C LEU A 176 10.14 -7.48 -13.33
N ARG A 177 11.24 -7.72 -14.07
CA ARG A 177 11.18 -7.92 -15.52
C ARG A 177 10.57 -9.27 -15.87
N LYS A 178 10.00 -9.40 -17.07
CA LYS A 178 9.39 -10.64 -17.55
C LYS A 178 10.40 -11.74 -17.85
N ASP A 179 11.64 -11.38 -18.21
CA ASP A 179 12.71 -12.35 -18.47
C ASP A 179 13.29 -12.96 -17.19
N PHE A 180 13.00 -12.36 -16.02
CA PHE A 180 13.52 -12.88 -14.76
C PHE A 180 12.76 -14.15 -14.34
N PRO A 181 13.48 -15.22 -13.97
CA PRO A 181 12.88 -16.50 -13.64
C PRO A 181 11.91 -16.37 -12.46
N SER A 182 10.72 -16.96 -12.61
CA SER A 182 9.67 -16.95 -11.59
C SER A 182 9.63 -18.25 -10.78
N ARG A 183 10.38 -19.26 -11.21
CA ARG A 183 10.51 -20.55 -10.53
C ARG A 183 11.95 -20.83 -10.15
N ALA A 184 12.16 -21.40 -8.96
CA ALA A 184 13.48 -21.85 -8.55
C ALA A 184 14.09 -22.88 -9.54
N THR A 185 13.25 -23.65 -10.24
CA THR A 185 13.67 -24.60 -11.28
C THR A 185 14.22 -23.94 -12.55
N GLU A 186 13.90 -22.67 -12.79
CA GLU A 186 14.41 -21.89 -13.92
C GLU A 186 15.76 -21.22 -13.58
N SER A 187 16.07 -21.11 -12.29
CA SER A 187 17.31 -20.53 -11.80
C SER A 187 18.37 -21.60 -11.54
N ILE A 188 19.64 -21.21 -11.68
CA ILE A 188 20.77 -22.04 -11.29
C ILE A 188 20.69 -22.32 -9.78
N PRO A 189 20.91 -23.57 -9.31
CA PRO A 189 20.89 -23.91 -7.90
C PRO A 189 21.78 -22.98 -7.07
N TYR A 190 21.23 -22.42 -5.99
CA TYR A 190 22.00 -21.54 -5.12
C TYR A 190 23.06 -22.34 -4.36
N LEU A 191 24.33 -21.97 -4.54
CA LEU A 191 25.46 -22.55 -3.82
C LEU A 191 26.19 -21.48 -3.00
N LEU A 192 26.23 -21.65 -1.68
CA LEU A 192 26.95 -20.77 -0.75
C LEU A 192 28.43 -21.18 -0.68
N THR A 193 29.22 -20.73 -1.64
CA THR A 193 30.68 -20.94 -1.60
C THR A 193 31.34 -20.06 -0.54
N LYS A 194 32.50 -20.47 0.00
CA LYS A 194 33.29 -19.64 0.94
C LYS A 194 33.60 -18.24 0.38
N LYS A 195 33.79 -18.11 -0.93
CA LYS A 195 34.01 -16.81 -1.61
C LYS A 195 32.74 -15.95 -1.55
N LYS A 196 31.58 -16.52 -1.89
CA LYS A 196 30.28 -15.83 -1.85
C LYS A 196 29.95 -15.38 -0.43
N TYR A 197 30.09 -16.27 0.55
CA TYR A 197 29.92 -15.95 1.97
C TYR A 197 30.81 -14.78 2.43
N LYS A 198 32.09 -14.77 2.05
CA LYS A 198 32.99 -13.63 2.35
C LYS A 198 32.55 -12.33 1.65
N LYS A 199 32.01 -12.40 0.43
CA LYS A 199 31.46 -11.24 -0.29
C LYS A 199 30.22 -10.70 0.44
N ASP A 200 29.33 -11.58 0.86
CA ASP A 200 28.10 -11.25 1.59
C ASP A 200 28.40 -10.61 2.96
N ILE A 201 29.37 -11.14 3.72
CA ILE A 201 29.79 -10.50 4.98
C ILE A 201 30.40 -9.13 4.74
N LYS A 202 31.17 -8.96 3.65
CA LYS A 202 31.76 -7.65 3.35
C LYS A 202 30.68 -6.63 2.98
N SER A 203 29.64 -7.02 2.27
CA SER A 203 28.56 -6.11 1.86
C SER A 203 27.65 -5.67 3.01
N THR A 204 27.58 -6.44 4.12
CA THR A 204 26.81 -6.03 5.30
C THR A 204 27.52 -4.98 6.15
N LYS A 205 28.85 -4.86 6.03
CA LYS A 205 29.62 -3.81 6.71
C LYS A 205 29.22 -2.45 6.16
N PHE A 206 28.96 -1.52 7.09
CA PHE A 206 28.63 -0.15 6.75
C PHE A 206 29.91 0.66 6.52
N ASN A 207 29.96 1.37 5.40
CA ASN A 207 31.01 2.33 5.08
C ASN A 207 30.37 3.73 4.99
N PRO A 208 30.80 4.70 5.82
CA PRO A 208 30.25 6.07 5.79
C PRO A 208 30.43 6.80 4.46
N GLU A 209 31.54 6.52 3.76
CA GLU A 209 31.89 7.16 2.47
C GLU A 209 30.85 6.88 1.38
N ASP A 210 30.24 5.68 1.36
CA ASP A 210 29.21 5.28 0.39
C ASP A 210 27.96 6.17 0.44
N TYR A 211 27.74 6.84 1.58
CA TYR A 211 26.57 7.69 1.85
C TYR A 211 26.92 9.18 1.94
N ASN A 212 28.15 9.56 1.54
CA ASN A 212 28.67 10.92 1.66
C ASN A 212 28.56 11.50 3.09
N LEU A 213 28.68 10.64 4.12
CA LEU A 213 28.58 11.09 5.50
C LEU A 213 29.95 11.54 6.02
N PRO A 214 30.04 12.73 6.64
CA PRO A 214 31.30 13.19 7.21
C PRO A 214 31.71 12.29 8.38
N ILE A 215 32.99 11.92 8.43
CA ILE A 215 33.54 11.06 9.49
C ILE A 215 33.95 11.91 10.71
N LYS A 216 34.31 13.18 10.49
CA LYS A 216 34.80 14.08 11.54
C LYS A 216 34.16 15.46 11.46
N ASN A 217 33.94 16.06 12.63
CA ASN A 217 33.78 17.50 12.79
C ASN A 217 35.09 18.13 13.29
N LYS A 218 35.18 19.47 13.26
CA LYS A 218 36.34 20.23 13.77
C LYS A 218 36.67 19.98 15.26
N LEU A 219 35.70 19.47 16.03
CA LEU A 219 35.81 19.31 17.49
C LEU A 219 35.77 17.84 17.96
N ASN A 220 34.95 16.98 17.35
CA ASN A 220 34.76 15.57 17.76
C ASN A 220 34.61 14.63 16.56
N ASP A 221 34.96 13.35 16.77
CA ASP A 221 34.67 12.25 15.84
C ASP A 221 33.20 11.81 15.97
N TYR A 222 32.55 11.49 14.84
CA TYR A 222 31.18 10.98 14.86
C TYR A 222 31.14 9.48 15.18
N MET A 223 30.14 9.06 15.96
CA MET A 223 29.89 7.65 16.23
C MET A 223 28.83 7.11 15.27
N TYR A 224 29.10 5.97 14.64
CA TYR A 224 28.14 5.26 13.83
C TYR A 224 27.57 4.07 14.61
N LEU A 225 26.27 4.09 14.89
CA LEU A 225 25.57 3.04 15.60
C LEU A 225 24.63 2.29 14.65
N ASN A 226 24.71 0.96 14.66
CA ASN A 226 23.80 0.11 13.93
C ASN A 226 22.66 -0.35 14.85
N LEU A 227 21.46 0.20 14.67
CA LEU A 227 20.27 -0.21 15.41
C LEU A 227 19.50 -1.26 14.59
N GLY A 228 19.51 -2.52 15.05
CA GLY A 228 18.92 -3.65 14.33
C GLY A 228 19.95 -4.46 13.51
N PRO A 229 19.53 -5.49 12.75
CA PRO A 229 18.14 -5.86 12.43
C PRO A 229 17.41 -6.66 13.53
N ASN A 230 18.11 -7.10 14.59
CA ASN A 230 17.55 -7.99 15.62
C ASN A 230 17.12 -7.27 16.91
N HIS A 231 17.06 -5.93 16.90
CA HIS A 231 16.77 -5.15 18.11
C HIS A 231 15.26 -5.20 18.43
N PRO A 232 14.82 -5.36 19.69
CA PRO A 232 13.39 -5.48 20.01
C PRO A 232 12.57 -4.26 19.57
N SER A 233 13.10 -3.04 19.71
CA SER A 233 12.38 -1.79 19.37
C SER A 233 12.21 -1.51 17.88
N VAL A 234 12.77 -2.34 16.99
CA VAL A 234 12.60 -2.16 15.54
C VAL A 234 11.46 -3.03 14.95
N HIS A 235 10.73 -3.77 15.81
CA HIS A 235 9.51 -4.53 15.47
C HIS A 235 9.63 -5.43 14.23
N GLY A 236 10.74 -6.16 14.12
CA GLY A 236 11.03 -7.07 13.03
C GLY A 236 12.47 -6.95 12.55
N ALA A 237 12.73 -7.43 11.33
CA ALA A 237 14.04 -7.32 10.70
C ALA A 237 14.19 -5.95 10.03
N PHE A 238 14.59 -4.93 10.80
CA PHE A 238 14.76 -3.57 10.31
C PHE A 238 16.04 -2.96 10.84
N ARG A 239 16.85 -2.38 9.95
CA ARG A 239 18.14 -1.81 10.29
C ARG A 239 18.09 -0.30 10.11
N ILE A 240 18.50 0.45 11.13
CA ILE A 240 18.67 1.89 11.06
C ILE A 240 20.11 2.21 11.42
N ILE A 241 20.79 2.90 10.52
CA ILE A 241 22.17 3.31 10.73
C ILE A 241 22.14 4.76 11.19
N LEU A 242 22.66 5.01 12.40
CA LEU A 242 22.63 6.31 13.06
C LEU A 242 24.03 6.93 13.07
N GLN A 243 24.12 8.18 12.66
CA GLN A 243 25.28 9.03 12.90
C GLN A 243 24.99 9.90 14.12
N LEU A 244 25.82 9.77 15.15
CA LEU A 244 25.62 10.38 16.45
C LEU A 244 26.75 11.36 16.79
N SER A 245 26.38 12.44 17.47
CA SER A 245 27.32 13.27 18.24
C SER A 245 26.91 13.22 19.71
N GLY A 246 27.64 12.45 20.50
CA GLY A 246 27.18 12.08 21.84
C GLY A 246 25.89 11.26 21.75
N GLU A 247 24.79 11.79 22.27
CA GLU A 247 23.45 11.15 22.25
C GLU A 247 22.52 11.69 21.14
N GLU A 248 22.90 12.80 20.48
CA GLU A 248 22.09 13.45 19.47
C GLU A 248 22.26 12.79 18.10
N ILE A 249 21.15 12.54 17.42
CA ILE A 249 21.12 11.99 16.06
C ILE A 249 21.31 13.11 15.05
N ILE A 250 22.42 13.07 14.31
CA ILE A 250 22.68 14.03 13.22
C ILE A 250 22.07 13.55 11.92
N GLN A 251 22.19 12.25 11.64
CA GLN A 251 21.64 11.67 10.43
C GLN A 251 21.27 10.22 10.69
N CYS A 252 20.22 9.75 10.04
CA CYS A 252 19.86 8.34 10.07
C CYS A 252 19.55 7.83 8.68
N ILE A 253 19.87 6.56 8.44
CA ILE A 253 19.62 5.86 7.18
C ILE A 253 18.85 4.58 7.51
N PRO A 254 17.53 4.55 7.25
CA PRO A 254 16.76 3.32 7.25
C PRO A 254 17.18 2.40 6.11
N ASP A 255 17.48 1.15 6.44
CA ASP A 255 17.89 0.06 5.55
C ASP A 255 16.83 -1.06 5.66
N ILE A 256 16.14 -1.32 4.55
CA ILE A 256 14.99 -2.24 4.44
C ILE A 256 15.31 -3.40 3.48
N GLY A 257 14.34 -4.23 3.12
CA GLY A 257 14.52 -5.34 2.17
C GLY A 257 14.80 -6.71 2.81
N TYR A 258 15.03 -6.78 4.12
CA TYR A 258 15.31 -8.03 4.84
C TYR A 258 14.13 -9.02 4.77
N HIS A 259 12.91 -8.54 4.59
CA HIS A 259 11.69 -9.33 4.46
C HIS A 259 11.10 -9.29 3.05
N HIS A 260 11.86 -8.88 2.03
CA HIS A 260 11.39 -8.85 0.64
C HIS A 260 11.21 -10.27 0.10
N ARG A 261 10.00 -10.59 -0.37
CA ARG A 261 9.64 -11.95 -0.82
C ARG A 261 9.21 -11.98 -2.28
N GLY A 262 9.22 -10.83 -2.96
CA GLY A 262 8.79 -10.73 -4.35
C GLY A 262 7.30 -10.99 -4.52
N ALA A 263 6.46 -10.54 -3.58
CA ALA A 263 5.02 -10.78 -3.58
C ALA A 263 4.34 -10.32 -4.90
N GLU A 264 4.81 -9.23 -5.50
CA GLU A 264 4.32 -8.74 -6.79
C GLU A 264 4.67 -9.67 -7.95
N LYS A 265 5.86 -10.27 -7.94
CA LYS A 265 6.29 -11.24 -8.97
C LYS A 265 5.53 -12.56 -8.84
N ILE A 266 5.25 -12.98 -7.61
CA ILE A 266 4.43 -14.18 -7.34
C ILE A 266 3.01 -14.00 -7.90
N ALA A 267 2.46 -12.79 -7.86
CA ALA A 267 1.14 -12.48 -8.43
C ALA A 267 1.06 -12.76 -9.93
N GLU A 268 2.16 -12.57 -10.67
CA GLU A 268 2.22 -12.83 -12.11
C GLU A 268 2.21 -14.32 -12.46
N ARG A 269 2.47 -15.17 -11.46
CA ARG A 269 2.53 -16.63 -11.62
C ARG A 269 1.30 -17.34 -11.06
N GLN A 270 0.67 -16.77 -10.04
CA GLN A 270 -0.49 -17.36 -9.37
C GLN A 270 -1.77 -16.97 -10.11
N THR A 271 -2.77 -17.84 -10.06
CA THR A 271 -4.09 -17.46 -10.57
C THR A 271 -4.72 -16.43 -9.64
N TRP A 272 -5.72 -15.69 -10.14
CA TRP A 272 -6.40 -14.66 -9.35
C TRP A 272 -6.92 -15.15 -7.99
N HIS A 273 -7.38 -16.41 -7.90
CA HIS A 273 -7.85 -16.99 -6.64
C HIS A 273 -6.73 -17.52 -5.75
N THR A 274 -5.68 -18.14 -6.32
CA THR A 274 -4.58 -18.70 -5.52
C THR A 274 -3.66 -17.62 -4.96
N TYR A 275 -3.71 -16.41 -5.52
CA TYR A 275 -2.97 -15.26 -4.99
C TYR A 275 -3.61 -14.62 -3.75
N ILE A 276 -4.93 -14.77 -3.53
CA ILE A 276 -5.64 -14.12 -2.39
C ILE A 276 -4.93 -14.30 -1.04
N PRO A 277 -4.45 -15.50 -0.64
CA PRO A 277 -3.77 -15.68 0.65
C PRO A 277 -2.43 -14.92 0.78
N TYR A 278 -1.82 -14.45 -0.31
CA TYR A 278 -0.64 -13.59 -0.24
C TYR A 278 -1.02 -12.18 0.20
N THR A 279 -2.23 -11.72 -0.12
CA THR A 279 -2.71 -10.38 0.28
C THR A 279 -2.78 -10.23 1.80
N ASP A 280 -3.29 -11.25 2.50
CA ASP A 280 -3.28 -11.38 3.96
C ASP A 280 -1.89 -11.32 4.60
N ARG A 281 -0.84 -11.71 3.85
CA ARG A 281 0.52 -11.88 4.36
C ARG A 281 1.44 -10.71 4.06
N ILE A 282 0.99 -9.74 3.27
CA ILE A 282 1.72 -8.49 3.04
C ILE A 282 1.71 -7.70 4.34
N GLU A 283 0.54 -7.40 4.89
CA GLU A 283 0.41 -6.93 6.26
C GLU A 283 -0.31 -8.00 7.09
N TYR A 284 0.47 -8.78 7.84
CA TYR A 284 -0.03 -9.94 8.60
C TYR A 284 -0.96 -9.61 9.77
N LEU A 285 -1.17 -8.33 10.09
CA LEU A 285 -2.09 -7.87 11.13
C LEU A 285 -3.47 -7.49 10.58
N GLY A 286 -3.54 -7.07 9.32
CA GLY A 286 -4.76 -6.53 8.72
C GLY A 286 -5.74 -7.60 8.25
N GLY A 287 -5.32 -8.87 8.16
CA GLY A 287 -6.16 -10.00 7.73
C GLY A 287 -7.03 -9.64 6.52
N CYS A 288 -8.35 -9.88 6.66
CA CYS A 288 -9.34 -9.60 5.60
C CYS A 288 -9.29 -8.17 5.03
N ILE A 289 -8.85 -7.17 5.79
CA ILE A 289 -8.76 -5.78 5.29
C ILE A 289 -7.84 -5.72 4.08
N ASN A 290 -6.76 -6.49 4.07
CA ASN A 290 -5.76 -6.48 3.00
C ASN A 290 -6.19 -7.26 1.75
N GLU A 291 -7.12 -8.20 1.90
CA GLU A 291 -7.79 -8.87 0.77
C GLU A 291 -8.69 -7.90 0.00
N MET A 292 -9.30 -6.93 0.71
CA MET A 292 -10.33 -6.05 0.17
C MET A 292 -9.90 -5.18 -1.03
N PRO A 293 -8.76 -4.46 -1.04
CA PRO A 293 -8.38 -3.65 -2.19
C PRO A 293 -8.10 -4.52 -3.43
N TYR A 294 -7.49 -5.69 -3.24
CA TYR A 294 -7.24 -6.64 -4.31
C TYR A 294 -8.55 -7.15 -4.93
N ILE A 295 -9.48 -7.61 -4.10
CA ILE A 295 -10.75 -8.18 -4.55
C ILE A 295 -11.63 -7.13 -5.22
N LEU A 296 -11.76 -5.94 -4.62
CA LEU A 296 -12.53 -4.84 -5.19
C LEU A 296 -11.95 -4.39 -6.54
N ALA A 297 -10.62 -4.39 -6.71
CA ALA A 297 -9.99 -4.08 -7.98
C ALA A 297 -10.34 -5.14 -9.06
N ILE A 298 -10.39 -6.43 -8.70
CA ILE A 298 -10.79 -7.52 -9.62
C ILE A 298 -12.28 -7.48 -9.92
N GLU A 299 -13.13 -7.25 -8.92
CA GLU A 299 -14.58 -7.12 -9.09
C GLU A 299 -14.91 -5.96 -10.04
N LYS A 300 -14.17 -4.84 -9.96
CA LYS A 300 -14.22 -3.75 -10.94
C LYS A 300 -13.74 -4.17 -12.34
N LEU A 301 -12.65 -4.93 -12.46
CA LEU A 301 -12.20 -5.45 -13.77
C LEU A 301 -13.29 -6.29 -14.45
N ALA A 302 -13.87 -7.21 -13.68
CA ALA A 302 -14.86 -8.18 -14.13
C ALA A 302 -16.31 -7.65 -14.16
N ASN A 303 -16.54 -6.39 -13.76
CA ASN A 303 -17.88 -5.77 -13.61
C ASN A 303 -18.85 -6.59 -12.73
N ILE A 304 -18.36 -7.18 -11.65
CA ILE A 304 -19.17 -7.98 -10.72
C ILE A 304 -19.83 -7.06 -9.70
N ILE A 305 -21.15 -7.16 -9.56
CA ILE A 305 -21.93 -6.42 -8.54
C ILE A 305 -22.23 -7.36 -7.38
N ILE A 306 -21.82 -6.97 -6.18
CA ILE A 306 -22.00 -7.74 -4.94
C ILE A 306 -23.29 -7.37 -4.20
N THR A 307 -23.85 -8.34 -3.47
CA THR A 307 -25.04 -8.17 -2.61
C THR A 307 -24.72 -7.32 -1.38
N ASP A 308 -25.74 -6.68 -0.80
CA ASP A 308 -25.55 -5.84 0.39
C ASP A 308 -25.13 -6.64 1.63
N ARG A 309 -25.54 -7.92 1.73
CA ARG A 309 -25.04 -8.82 2.78
C ARG A 309 -23.54 -9.02 2.71
N ILE A 310 -22.99 -9.26 1.52
CA ILE A 310 -21.53 -9.38 1.33
C ILE A 310 -20.83 -8.09 1.78
N LYS A 311 -21.35 -6.93 1.38
CA LYS A 311 -20.80 -5.62 1.74
C LYS A 311 -20.72 -5.43 3.26
N VAL A 312 -21.81 -5.70 3.98
CA VAL A 312 -21.87 -5.52 5.45
C VAL A 312 -20.96 -6.51 6.18
N ILE A 313 -20.90 -7.77 5.75
CA ILE A 313 -19.99 -8.77 6.35
C ILE A 313 -18.53 -8.35 6.13
N ARG A 314 -18.19 -7.87 4.93
CA ARG A 314 -16.83 -7.36 4.64
C ARG A 314 -16.45 -6.20 5.55
N VAL A 315 -17.36 -5.25 5.76
CA VAL A 315 -17.15 -4.12 6.68
C VAL A 315 -16.98 -4.61 8.13
N MET A 316 -17.86 -5.51 8.60
CA MET A 316 -17.79 -6.03 9.97
C MET A 316 -16.45 -6.73 10.26
N LEU A 317 -16.02 -7.64 9.38
CA LEU A 317 -14.74 -8.35 9.55
C LEU A 317 -13.55 -7.37 9.42
N SER A 318 -13.64 -6.41 8.50
CA SER A 318 -12.60 -5.38 8.36
C SER A 318 -12.45 -4.55 9.64
N GLU A 319 -13.55 -4.13 10.28
CA GLU A 319 -13.48 -3.35 11.51
C GLU A 319 -13.01 -4.19 12.72
N LEU A 320 -13.28 -5.51 12.76
CA LEU A 320 -12.70 -6.41 13.76
C LEU A 320 -11.17 -6.50 13.64
N PHE A 321 -10.65 -6.66 12.42
CA PHE A 321 -9.21 -6.64 12.18
C PHE A 321 -8.59 -5.25 12.45
N ARG A 322 -9.35 -4.17 12.22
CA ARG A 322 -8.91 -2.79 12.52
C ARG A 322 -8.68 -2.61 14.02
N ILE A 323 -9.65 -3.02 14.84
CA ILE A 323 -9.52 -3.02 16.30
C ILE A 323 -8.31 -3.87 16.72
N ASN A 324 -8.17 -5.07 16.16
CA ASN A 324 -7.09 -5.99 16.51
C ASN A 324 -5.69 -5.42 16.19
N SER A 325 -5.53 -4.73 15.05
CA SER A 325 -4.28 -4.07 14.65
C SER A 325 -3.97 -2.87 15.55
N HIS A 326 -4.94 -1.98 15.79
CA HIS A 326 -4.74 -0.82 16.67
C HIS A 326 -4.43 -1.22 18.11
N LEU A 327 -5.06 -2.27 18.65
CA LEU A 327 -4.72 -2.80 19.96
C LEU A 327 -3.25 -3.22 20.03
N LEU A 328 -2.72 -3.90 19.00
CA LEU A 328 -1.30 -4.25 18.97
C LEU A 328 -0.43 -2.99 18.98
N CYS A 329 -0.69 -2.05 18.07
CA CYS A 329 0.07 -0.81 17.97
C CYS A 329 0.11 -0.05 19.31
N LEU A 330 -1.03 0.10 19.98
CA LEU A 330 -1.11 0.74 21.29
C LEU A 330 -0.24 0.00 22.32
N SER A 331 -0.29 -1.33 22.32
CA SER A 331 0.43 -2.13 23.30
C SER A 331 1.95 -2.17 23.09
N THR A 332 2.40 -2.25 21.84
CA THR A 332 3.84 -2.23 21.51
C THR A 332 4.41 -0.84 21.75
N PHE A 333 3.67 0.22 21.40
CA PHE A 333 4.09 1.59 21.71
C PHE A 333 4.28 1.82 23.21
N MET A 334 3.36 1.31 24.04
CA MET A 334 3.50 1.37 25.50
C MET A 334 4.70 0.56 26.01
N GLN A 335 4.95 -0.61 25.42
CA GLN A 335 6.08 -1.46 25.76
C GLN A 335 7.42 -0.79 25.44
N ASP A 336 7.54 -0.14 24.29
CA ASP A 336 8.76 0.56 23.86
C ASP A 336 9.11 1.73 24.79
N LEU A 337 8.10 2.35 25.39
CA LEU A 337 8.26 3.39 26.40
C LEU A 337 8.52 2.84 27.82
N GLY A 338 8.53 1.51 27.99
CA GLY A 338 8.83 0.81 29.24
C GLY A 338 7.62 0.39 30.07
N ILE A 339 6.39 0.60 29.59
CA ILE A 339 5.18 0.21 30.32
C ILE A 339 4.79 -1.23 29.98
N MET A 340 5.28 -2.19 30.78
CA MET A 340 5.20 -3.61 30.46
C MET A 340 3.85 -4.28 30.75
N THR A 341 3.04 -3.81 31.70
CA THR A 341 1.81 -4.52 32.11
C THR A 341 0.68 -4.50 31.06
N PRO A 342 0.37 -3.36 30.39
CA PRO A 342 -0.74 -3.27 29.45
C PRO A 342 -0.64 -4.24 28.27
N ILE A 343 0.57 -4.63 27.84
CA ILE A 343 0.71 -5.53 26.69
C ILE A 343 0.04 -6.89 26.92
N PHE A 344 0.25 -7.52 28.08
CA PHE A 344 -0.35 -8.82 28.39
C PHE A 344 -1.87 -8.74 28.44
N LEU A 345 -2.38 -7.64 28.99
CA LEU A 345 -3.80 -7.36 29.08
C LEU A 345 -4.43 -7.19 27.70
N VAL A 346 -3.79 -6.41 26.83
CA VAL A 346 -4.25 -6.17 25.47
C VAL A 346 -4.22 -7.45 24.66
N PHE A 347 -3.17 -8.27 24.77
CA PHE A 347 -3.10 -9.56 24.07
C PHE A 347 -4.23 -10.52 24.48
N THR A 348 -4.66 -10.48 25.74
CA THR A 348 -5.82 -11.25 26.21
C THR A 348 -7.11 -10.76 25.55
N ASP A 349 -7.27 -9.45 25.39
CA ASP A 349 -8.43 -8.87 24.68
C ASP A 349 -8.38 -9.16 23.17
N ARG A 350 -7.19 -9.16 22.56
CA ARG A 350 -6.99 -9.56 21.16
C ARG A 350 -7.36 -11.02 20.93
N GLN A 351 -7.02 -11.91 21.86
CA GLN A 351 -7.41 -13.33 21.76
C GLN A 351 -8.94 -13.48 21.66
N LYS A 352 -9.71 -12.69 22.41
CA LYS A 352 -11.19 -12.71 22.31
C LYS A 352 -11.69 -12.30 20.93
N ILE A 353 -11.00 -11.39 20.25
CA ILE A 353 -11.32 -11.01 18.86
C ILE A 353 -10.96 -12.16 17.92
N TYR A 354 -9.81 -12.81 18.12
CA TYR A 354 -9.43 -13.99 17.34
C TYR A 354 -10.38 -15.17 17.54
N ASP A 355 -10.95 -15.38 18.73
CA ASP A 355 -11.94 -16.44 18.95
C ASP A 355 -13.19 -16.22 18.06
N ILE A 356 -13.58 -14.95 17.83
CA ILE A 356 -14.69 -14.60 16.92
C ILE A 356 -14.29 -14.82 15.46
N ILE A 357 -13.09 -14.37 15.07
CA ILE A 357 -12.58 -14.53 13.70
C ILE A 357 -12.43 -16.02 13.38
N GLU A 358 -11.91 -16.82 14.30
CA GLU A 358 -11.76 -18.26 14.18
C GLU A 358 -13.12 -18.95 14.05
N ALA A 359 -14.11 -18.56 14.87
CA ALA A 359 -15.46 -19.11 14.78
C ALA A 359 -16.11 -18.83 13.41
N ILE A 360 -15.86 -17.66 12.82
CA ILE A 360 -16.42 -17.28 11.52
C ILE A 360 -15.66 -17.93 10.37
N THR A 361 -14.33 -17.84 10.40
CA THR A 361 -13.48 -18.11 9.22
C THR A 361 -12.72 -19.45 9.27
N GLY A 362 -12.62 -20.05 10.46
CA GLY A 362 -11.79 -21.23 10.71
C GLY A 362 -10.29 -20.94 10.91
N ALA A 363 -9.85 -19.69 10.75
CA ALA A 363 -8.46 -19.28 10.96
C ALA A 363 -8.38 -18.04 11.86
N ARG A 364 -7.23 -17.84 12.52
CA ARG A 364 -7.04 -16.69 13.42
C ARG A 364 -6.49 -15.45 12.73
N MET A 365 -5.42 -15.60 11.94
CA MET A 365 -4.68 -14.47 11.37
C MET A 365 -4.82 -14.32 9.85
N HIS A 366 -4.82 -15.43 9.11
CA HIS A 366 -4.81 -15.44 7.64
C HIS A 366 -6.00 -16.24 7.10
N PRO A 367 -7.21 -15.66 7.09
CA PRO A 367 -8.42 -16.40 6.79
C PRO A 367 -8.69 -16.61 5.30
N ALA A 368 -8.13 -15.81 4.38
CA ALA A 368 -8.49 -15.87 2.95
C ALA A 368 -10.03 -15.90 2.75
N TRP A 369 -10.76 -15.08 3.50
CA TRP A 369 -12.22 -15.20 3.66
C TRP A 369 -12.97 -14.45 2.56
N PHE A 370 -12.50 -13.26 2.19
CA PHE A 370 -13.06 -12.55 1.06
C PHE A 370 -12.61 -13.25 -0.21
N ARG A 371 -13.55 -13.40 -1.14
CA ARG A 371 -13.30 -14.03 -2.43
C ARG A 371 -13.86 -13.16 -3.55
N ILE A 372 -13.42 -13.43 -4.77
CA ILE A 372 -13.89 -12.71 -5.95
C ILE A 372 -15.41 -12.93 -6.10
N GLY A 373 -16.18 -11.85 -5.95
CA GLY A 373 -17.65 -11.86 -6.03
C GLY A 373 -18.37 -12.35 -4.78
N GLY A 374 -17.71 -12.42 -3.62
CA GLY A 374 -18.38 -12.76 -2.37
C GLY A 374 -17.46 -13.11 -1.22
N LEU A 375 -17.90 -14.10 -0.45
CA LEU A 375 -17.21 -14.67 0.70
C LEU A 375 -16.95 -16.16 0.46
N ALA A 376 -16.05 -16.77 1.24
CA ALA A 376 -15.81 -18.20 1.19
C ALA A 376 -17.04 -19.02 1.64
N GLN A 377 -17.68 -18.58 2.73
CA GLN A 377 -18.90 -19.17 3.29
C GLN A 377 -19.73 -18.06 3.99
N ASP A 378 -20.98 -18.35 4.34
CA ASP A 378 -21.80 -17.43 5.15
C ASP A 378 -21.39 -17.44 6.64
N LEU A 379 -21.90 -16.47 7.40
CA LEU A 379 -21.71 -16.40 8.84
C LEU A 379 -22.31 -17.63 9.55
N PRO A 380 -21.62 -18.21 10.55
CA PRO A 380 -22.12 -19.37 11.30
C PRO A 380 -23.25 -18.99 12.26
N ASN A 381 -24.14 -19.93 12.57
CA ASN A 381 -25.22 -19.71 13.55
C ASN A 381 -24.65 -19.30 14.92
N GLY A 382 -25.17 -18.21 15.50
CA GLY A 382 -24.72 -17.68 16.80
C GLY A 382 -23.54 -16.70 16.75
N TRP A 383 -23.12 -16.25 15.55
CA TRP A 383 -22.08 -15.21 15.38
C TRP A 383 -22.43 -13.90 16.12
N ASP A 384 -23.72 -13.58 16.16
CA ASP A 384 -24.29 -12.38 16.77
C ASP A 384 -24.08 -12.33 18.28
N ILE A 385 -24.19 -13.47 18.97
CA ILE A 385 -23.97 -13.61 20.41
C ILE A 385 -22.50 -13.30 20.74
N LEU A 386 -21.58 -13.81 19.93
CA LEU A 386 -20.14 -13.60 20.12
C LEU A 386 -19.76 -12.12 19.95
N VAL A 387 -20.27 -11.48 18.88
CA VAL A 387 -20.05 -10.05 18.64
C VAL A 387 -20.67 -9.19 19.74
N LYS A 388 -21.89 -9.50 20.20
CA LYS A 388 -22.55 -8.80 21.30
C LYS A 388 -21.76 -8.89 22.60
N LYS A 389 -21.16 -10.05 22.90
CA LYS A 389 -20.29 -10.24 24.05
C LYS A 389 -19.04 -9.35 23.98
N LEU A 390 -18.43 -9.23 22.80
CA LEU A 390 -17.29 -8.32 22.59
C LEU A 390 -17.68 -6.86 22.80
N LEU A 391 -18.80 -6.42 22.21
CA LEU A 391 -19.30 -5.04 22.33
C LEU A 391 -19.56 -4.64 23.78
N ASN A 392 -19.95 -5.58 24.65
CA ASN A 392 -20.14 -5.33 26.09
C ASN A 392 -18.83 -5.34 26.89
N TRP A 393 -17.83 -6.10 26.44
CA TRP A 393 -16.56 -6.30 27.16
C TRP A 393 -15.54 -5.20 26.86
N LEU A 394 -15.26 -4.93 25.57
CA LEU A 394 -14.14 -4.11 25.13
C LEU A 394 -14.19 -2.65 25.62
N PRO A 395 -15.34 -1.95 25.61
CA PRO A 395 -15.43 -0.58 26.12
C PRO A 395 -14.92 -0.41 27.56
N LYS A 396 -15.22 -1.37 28.44
CA LYS A 396 -14.76 -1.35 29.84
C LYS A 396 -13.23 -1.47 29.92
N ARG A 397 -12.65 -2.31 29.05
CA ARG A 397 -11.18 -2.50 28.96
C ARG A 397 -10.48 -1.27 28.42
N LEU A 398 -11.02 -0.63 27.38
CA LEU A 398 -10.48 0.60 26.81
C LEU A 398 -10.40 1.73 27.84
N ASN A 399 -11.40 1.88 28.69
CA ASN A 399 -11.38 2.86 29.79
C ASN A 399 -10.24 2.60 30.78
N ILE A 400 -9.92 1.34 31.06
CA ILE A 400 -8.77 0.96 31.89
C ILE A 400 -7.46 1.35 31.20
N TYR A 401 -7.30 1.04 29.91
CA TYR A 401 -6.10 1.42 29.15
C TYR A 401 -5.89 2.93 29.07
N LYS A 402 -6.99 3.68 28.89
CA LYS A 402 -6.95 5.14 28.91
C LYS A 402 -6.41 5.67 30.25
N LYS A 403 -6.96 5.17 31.36
CA LYS A 403 -6.60 5.63 32.71
C LYS A 403 -5.18 5.22 33.12
N VAL A 404 -4.78 3.98 32.84
CA VAL A 404 -3.50 3.42 33.31
C VAL A 404 -2.33 3.84 32.42
N ALA A 405 -2.53 3.95 31.11
CA ALA A 405 -1.44 4.20 30.17
C ALA A 405 -1.55 5.57 29.48
N LEU A 406 -2.64 5.85 28.76
CA LEU A 406 -2.71 7.04 27.89
C LEU A 406 -2.76 8.37 28.67
N GLN A 407 -3.31 8.35 29.89
CA GLN A 407 -3.35 9.51 30.80
C GLN A 407 -2.14 9.59 31.74
N ASN A 408 -1.19 8.66 31.65
CA ASN A 408 0.01 8.67 32.47
C ASN A 408 0.91 9.85 32.08
N SER A 409 1.32 10.66 33.06
CA SER A 409 2.18 11.82 32.86
C SER A 409 3.52 11.46 32.21
N ILE A 410 4.09 10.30 32.56
CA ILE A 410 5.37 9.82 32.01
C ILE A 410 5.24 9.51 30.51
N LEU A 411 4.15 8.85 30.12
CA LEU A 411 3.91 8.53 28.71
C LEU A 411 3.72 9.81 27.91
N ILE A 412 2.93 10.76 28.45
CA ILE A 412 2.70 12.06 27.81
C ILE A 412 4.02 12.83 27.67
N SER A 413 4.83 12.92 28.72
CA SER A 413 6.11 13.64 28.67
C SER A 413 7.10 13.03 27.68
N ARG A 414 7.07 11.69 27.52
CA ARG A 414 7.94 10.94 26.60
C ARG A 414 7.41 10.83 25.17
N SER A 415 6.27 11.42 24.82
CA SER A 415 5.69 11.25 23.47
C SER A 415 5.13 12.54 22.87
N LYS A 416 4.76 13.50 23.72
CA LYS A 416 4.29 14.81 23.27
C LYS A 416 5.45 15.62 22.70
N ASN A 417 5.22 16.30 21.58
CA ASN A 417 6.22 17.11 20.86
C ASN A 417 7.46 16.34 20.38
N ILE A 418 7.40 15.00 20.30
CA ILE A 418 8.47 14.20 19.71
C ILE A 418 8.11 13.89 18.28
N ALA A 419 9.12 13.99 17.40
CA ALA A 419 9.02 13.61 16.00
C ALA A 419 7.79 14.25 15.33
N PHE A 420 7.69 15.58 15.47
CA PHE A 420 6.56 16.34 14.98
C PHE A 420 6.75 16.81 13.55
N TYR A 421 5.67 16.85 12.78
CA TYR A 421 5.67 17.38 11.41
C TYR A 421 4.33 18.04 11.07
N ASN A 422 4.36 18.92 10.08
CA ASN A 422 3.20 19.66 9.60
C ASN A 422 2.49 18.97 8.43
N GLN A 423 1.31 19.48 8.06
CA GLN A 423 0.51 18.96 6.95
C GLN A 423 1.25 18.98 5.60
N LYS A 424 2.03 20.03 5.31
CA LYS A 424 2.75 20.16 4.02
C LYS A 424 3.85 19.11 3.89
N GLU A 425 4.61 18.90 4.97
CA GLU A 425 5.62 17.86 5.07
C GLU A 425 4.99 16.49 4.90
N ALA A 426 3.89 16.21 5.60
CA ALA A 426 3.18 14.94 5.50
C ALA A 426 2.76 14.61 4.06
N ILE A 427 2.20 15.60 3.35
CA ILE A 427 1.81 15.47 1.94
C ILE A 427 3.04 15.28 1.04
N SER A 428 4.12 16.03 1.26
CA SER A 428 5.35 15.92 0.46
C SER A 428 6.06 14.57 0.58
N TRP A 429 5.88 13.89 1.71
CA TRP A 429 6.38 12.56 1.99
C TRP A 429 5.36 11.45 1.66
N GLY A 430 4.17 11.79 1.17
CA GLY A 430 3.13 10.81 0.81
C GLY A 430 2.56 10.03 2.00
N ILE A 431 2.63 10.59 3.21
CA ILE A 431 2.04 10.00 4.42
C ILE A 431 0.53 9.92 4.26
N THR A 432 -0.03 8.77 4.62
CA THR A 432 -1.48 8.54 4.66
C THR A 432 -1.93 7.99 6.00
N GLY A 433 -3.23 7.95 6.27
CA GLY A 433 -3.79 7.39 7.50
C GLY A 433 -3.66 8.31 8.71
N THR A 434 -3.42 7.70 9.88
CA THR A 434 -3.38 8.40 11.17
C THR A 434 -2.29 9.46 11.24
N GLY A 435 -1.15 9.24 10.59
CA GLY A 435 -0.07 10.23 10.52
C GLY A 435 -0.50 11.53 9.83
N LEU A 436 -1.34 11.44 8.80
CA LEU A 436 -1.87 12.60 8.09
C LEU A 436 -3.06 13.23 8.84
N ARG A 437 -3.97 12.41 9.39
CA ARG A 437 -5.10 12.91 10.21
C ARG A 437 -4.65 13.65 11.47
N ALA A 438 -3.51 13.26 12.06
CA ALA A 438 -2.91 13.95 13.18
C ALA A 438 -2.53 15.41 12.85
N THR A 439 -2.24 15.72 11.58
CA THR A 439 -1.96 17.09 11.11
C THR A 439 -3.22 17.95 10.91
N GLY A 440 -4.41 17.49 11.31
CA GLY A 440 -5.66 18.25 11.16
C GLY A 440 -6.37 18.05 9.81
N LEU A 441 -5.76 17.34 8.85
CA LEU A 441 -6.39 17.08 7.56
C LEU A 441 -7.44 15.97 7.68
N ASN A 442 -8.69 16.30 7.33
CA ASN A 442 -9.79 15.35 7.24
C ASN A 442 -9.72 14.50 5.96
N LEU A 443 -8.80 13.54 5.92
CA LEU A 443 -8.67 12.56 4.85
C LEU A 443 -8.81 11.13 5.40
N ASP A 444 -9.91 10.49 5.04
CA ASP A 444 -10.16 9.07 5.27
C ASP A 444 -10.91 8.52 4.07
N VAL A 445 -10.39 7.47 3.43
CA VAL A 445 -10.97 6.94 2.18
C VAL A 445 -12.40 6.44 2.40
N ARG A 446 -12.76 5.98 3.61
CA ARG A 446 -14.10 5.44 3.90
C ARG A 446 -15.20 6.50 3.76
N LYS A 447 -14.91 7.78 4.02
CA LYS A 447 -15.86 8.90 3.76
C LYS A 447 -15.53 9.69 2.50
N TRP A 448 -14.24 9.85 2.17
CA TRP A 448 -13.82 10.64 1.02
C TRP A 448 -14.18 9.95 -0.31
N ARG A 449 -14.01 8.63 -0.38
CA ARG A 449 -14.34 7.76 -1.53
C ARG A 449 -14.87 6.42 -1.03
N PRO A 450 -16.13 6.39 -0.54
CA PRO A 450 -16.68 5.20 0.09
C PRO A 450 -16.65 3.99 -0.85
N TYR A 451 -16.47 2.82 -0.24
CA TYR A 451 -16.45 1.52 -0.91
C TYR A 451 -17.20 0.51 -0.04
N SER A 452 -17.63 -0.62 -0.63
CA SER A 452 -18.27 -1.72 0.10
C SER A 452 -19.38 -1.30 1.09
N GLY A 453 -20.11 -0.22 0.81
CA GLY A 453 -21.22 0.28 1.64
C GLY A 453 -20.85 1.10 2.88
N TYR A 454 -19.59 1.57 3.05
CA TYR A 454 -19.20 2.44 4.18
C TYR A 454 -20.06 3.71 4.30
N GLU A 455 -20.65 4.19 3.21
CA GLU A 455 -21.55 5.34 3.16
C GLU A 455 -22.84 5.18 3.97
N ASN A 456 -23.24 3.94 4.28
CA ASN A 456 -24.46 3.65 5.04
C ASN A 456 -24.24 3.61 6.56
N PHE A 457 -22.99 3.74 7.02
CA PHE A 457 -22.63 3.66 8.43
C PHE A 457 -22.35 5.05 9.02
N ASP A 458 -22.86 5.27 10.22
CA ASP A 458 -22.67 6.52 10.96
C ASP A 458 -21.49 6.40 11.93
N PHE A 459 -20.39 7.09 11.62
CA PHE A 459 -19.18 7.13 12.43
C PHE A 459 -18.45 8.46 12.22
N ASP A 460 -17.60 8.84 13.15
CA ASP A 460 -16.80 10.06 13.07
C ASP A 460 -15.34 9.75 12.76
N ILE A 461 -14.67 10.64 12.04
CA ILE A 461 -13.22 10.51 11.77
C ILE A 461 -12.50 11.35 12.83
N PRO A 462 -11.63 10.74 13.66
CA PRO A 462 -10.87 11.51 14.64
C PRO A 462 -9.76 12.29 13.92
N ILE A 463 -9.60 13.55 14.30
CA ILE A 463 -8.67 14.51 13.67
C ILE A 463 -7.80 15.16 14.76
N GLY A 464 -6.53 15.41 14.46
CA GLY A 464 -5.58 16.05 15.38
C GLY A 464 -5.53 17.58 15.31
N HIS A 465 -4.68 18.20 16.13
CA HIS A 465 -4.55 19.66 16.26
C HIS A 465 -3.38 20.22 15.42
N ASN A 466 -3.49 20.15 14.09
CA ASN A 466 -2.57 20.72 13.07
C ASN A 466 -1.11 20.19 13.05
N ILE A 467 -0.57 19.76 14.18
CA ILE A 467 0.79 19.23 14.34
C ILE A 467 0.66 17.75 14.70
N SER A 468 1.30 16.88 13.91
CA SER A 468 1.33 15.44 14.17
C SER A 468 2.53 15.12 15.05
N ASP A 469 2.30 14.76 16.31
CA ASP A 469 3.30 14.23 17.24
C ASP A 469 3.04 12.75 17.56
N CYS A 470 4.00 12.07 18.21
CA CYS A 470 3.83 10.65 18.55
C CYS A 470 2.57 10.39 19.39
N TYR A 471 2.27 11.28 20.34
CA TYR A 471 1.13 11.14 21.23
C TYR A 471 -0.21 11.27 20.48
N SER A 472 -0.40 12.28 19.64
CA SER A 472 -1.63 12.48 18.87
C SER A 472 -1.91 11.31 17.92
N ARG A 473 -0.89 10.77 17.24
CA ARG A 473 -1.04 9.60 16.36
C ARG A 473 -1.62 8.39 17.11
N ILE A 474 -1.12 8.14 18.31
CA ILE A 474 -1.58 7.05 19.19
C ILE A 474 -2.99 7.32 19.73
N LEU A 475 -3.29 8.55 20.10
CA LEU A 475 -4.61 8.96 20.57
C LEU A 475 -5.68 8.79 19.48
N LEU A 476 -5.35 9.16 18.24
CA LEU A 476 -6.25 8.93 17.09
C LEU A 476 -6.54 7.45 16.87
N LYS A 477 -5.53 6.57 16.92
CA LYS A 477 -5.75 5.11 16.83
C LYS A 477 -6.64 4.59 17.96
N PHE A 478 -6.49 5.13 19.17
CA PHE A 478 -7.35 4.78 20.29
C PHE A 478 -8.81 5.22 20.06
N GLU A 479 -9.05 6.42 19.54
CA GLU A 479 -10.39 6.88 19.18
C GLU A 479 -10.98 6.12 17.98
N GLU A 480 -10.16 5.70 17.01
CA GLU A 480 -10.60 4.85 15.89
C GLU A 480 -11.17 3.52 16.37
N ILE A 481 -10.66 2.93 17.46
CA ILE A 481 -11.23 1.70 18.05
C ILE A 481 -12.69 1.93 18.49
N TRP A 482 -13.01 3.09 19.08
CA TRP A 482 -14.38 3.42 19.49
C TRP A 482 -15.30 3.57 18.28
N GLN A 483 -14.81 4.16 17.20
CA GLN A 483 -15.57 4.31 15.96
C GLN A 483 -15.80 2.96 15.27
N SER A 484 -14.79 2.08 15.24
CA SER A 484 -14.94 0.69 14.78
C SER A 484 -15.99 -0.07 15.58
N LEU A 485 -16.01 0.08 16.92
CA LEU A 485 -17.04 -0.52 17.76
C LEU A 485 -18.45 0.00 17.42
N ARG A 486 -18.59 1.30 17.10
CA ARG A 486 -19.85 1.91 16.66
C ARG A 486 -20.31 1.33 15.32
N ILE A 487 -19.41 1.11 14.37
CA ILE A 487 -19.70 0.48 13.07
C ILE A 487 -20.14 -0.97 13.28
N ILE A 488 -19.38 -1.77 14.06
CA ILE A 488 -19.71 -3.17 14.33
C ILE A 488 -21.09 -3.30 15.00
N LYS A 489 -21.44 -2.39 15.92
CA LYS A 489 -22.77 -2.34 16.54
C LYS A 489 -23.87 -2.10 15.51
N GLN A 490 -23.64 -1.26 14.50
CA GLN A 490 -24.58 -1.04 13.41
C GLN A 490 -24.68 -2.27 12.50
N CYS A 491 -23.56 -2.92 12.16
CA CYS A 491 -23.56 -4.18 11.40
C CYS A 491 -24.39 -5.26 12.11
N LEU A 492 -24.28 -5.36 13.45
CA LEU A 492 -25.03 -6.33 14.24
C LEU A 492 -26.55 -6.07 14.19
N ASN A 493 -26.96 -4.79 14.27
CA ASN A 493 -28.37 -4.42 14.31
C ASN A 493 -29.07 -4.47 12.94
N TYR A 494 -28.33 -4.17 11.87
CA TYR A 494 -28.87 -3.97 10.51
C TYR A 494 -28.28 -4.93 9.49
N MET A 495 -27.91 -6.15 9.90
CA MET A 495 -27.37 -7.16 8.98
C MET A 495 -28.46 -7.57 7.97
N PRO A 496 -28.29 -7.32 6.66
CA PRO A 496 -29.29 -7.67 5.67
C PRO A 496 -29.29 -9.18 5.40
N GLU A 497 -30.46 -9.71 5.05
CA GLU A 497 -30.59 -11.05 4.51
C GLU A 497 -30.12 -11.09 3.05
N GLY A 498 -29.74 -12.28 2.58
CA GLY A 498 -29.32 -12.48 1.19
C GLY A 498 -28.26 -13.54 1.02
N GLN A 499 -27.83 -13.73 -0.22
CA GLN A 499 -26.77 -14.70 -0.55
C GLN A 499 -25.40 -14.12 -0.19
N TYR A 500 -24.53 -14.96 0.38
CA TYR A 500 -23.12 -14.64 0.69
C TYR A 500 -22.21 -14.67 -0.56
N LYS A 501 -22.78 -14.98 -1.71
CA LYS A 501 -22.09 -15.15 -2.97
C LYS A 501 -22.98 -14.71 -4.14
N VAL A 502 -22.38 -14.05 -5.13
CA VAL A 502 -23.04 -13.64 -6.37
C VAL A 502 -23.07 -14.79 -7.38
N ASP A 503 -24.19 -14.91 -8.11
CA ASP A 503 -24.34 -15.85 -9.23
C ASP A 503 -23.75 -15.23 -10.51
N HIS A 504 -22.43 -15.39 -10.71
CA HIS A 504 -21.74 -14.88 -11.90
C HIS A 504 -20.59 -15.81 -12.33
N PRO A 505 -20.36 -16.05 -13.64
CA PRO A 505 -19.45 -17.08 -14.15
C PRO A 505 -17.97 -16.85 -13.86
N LEU A 506 -17.56 -15.61 -13.56
CA LEU A 506 -16.18 -15.26 -13.19
C LEU A 506 -15.93 -15.23 -11.68
N THR A 507 -16.94 -15.55 -10.88
CA THR A 507 -16.83 -15.57 -9.41
C THR A 507 -16.20 -16.88 -8.93
N THR A 508 -16.23 -17.11 -7.62
CA THR A 508 -15.87 -18.41 -7.03
C THR A 508 -16.65 -19.60 -7.62
N PRO A 509 -16.25 -20.85 -7.32
CA PRO A 509 -16.99 -22.08 -7.69
C PRO A 509 -18.40 -22.17 -7.10
N PRO A 510 -19.42 -22.57 -7.89
CA PRO A 510 -20.82 -22.58 -7.47
C PRO A 510 -21.04 -23.38 -6.17
N PRO A 511 -22.12 -23.09 -5.40
CA PRO A 511 -22.41 -23.81 -4.16
C PRO A 511 -22.40 -25.33 -4.34
N ARG A 512 -21.78 -26.04 -3.39
CA ARG A 512 -21.59 -27.49 -3.46
C ARG A 512 -22.90 -28.25 -3.64
N GLU A 513 -23.98 -27.80 -3.03
CA GLU A 513 -25.31 -28.42 -3.14
C GLU A 513 -25.83 -28.43 -4.59
N ARG A 514 -25.61 -27.35 -5.35
CA ARG A 514 -25.99 -27.28 -6.77
C ARG A 514 -25.10 -28.17 -7.63
N MET A 515 -23.79 -28.17 -7.32
CA MET A 515 -22.78 -28.97 -8.01
C MET A 515 -23.10 -30.47 -8.03
N LEU A 516 -23.66 -31.00 -6.94
CA LEU A 516 -24.02 -32.42 -6.84
C LEU A 516 -25.22 -32.82 -7.71
N ASN A 517 -26.08 -31.86 -8.08
CA ASN A 517 -27.33 -32.12 -8.79
C ASN A 517 -27.27 -31.74 -10.28
N HIS A 518 -26.41 -30.79 -10.67
CA HIS A 518 -26.36 -30.26 -12.05
C HIS A 518 -24.97 -30.37 -12.67
N ILE A 519 -24.88 -31.05 -13.83
CA ILE A 519 -23.62 -31.28 -14.54
C ILE A 519 -22.93 -29.98 -14.97
N GLU A 520 -23.70 -28.96 -15.37
CA GLU A 520 -23.16 -27.65 -15.78
C GLU A 520 -22.41 -26.98 -14.62
N THR A 521 -22.99 -27.00 -13.42
CA THR A 521 -22.35 -26.43 -12.23
C THR A 521 -21.10 -27.21 -11.82
N LEU A 522 -21.06 -28.53 -12.05
CA LEU A 522 -19.87 -29.35 -11.85
C LEU A 522 -18.75 -28.98 -12.84
N ILE A 523 -19.09 -28.75 -14.11
CA ILE A 523 -18.12 -28.30 -15.13
C ILE A 523 -17.53 -26.93 -14.74
N HIS A 524 -18.39 -25.98 -14.36
CA HIS A 524 -17.93 -24.65 -13.90
C HIS A 524 -17.03 -24.75 -12.67
N HIS A 525 -17.40 -25.57 -11.68
CA HIS A 525 -16.57 -25.83 -10.51
C HIS A 525 -15.19 -26.40 -10.91
N PHE A 526 -15.17 -27.43 -11.76
CA PHE A 526 -13.94 -28.09 -12.18
C PHE A 526 -12.99 -27.12 -12.91
N ILE A 527 -13.50 -26.31 -13.85
CA ILE A 527 -12.70 -25.35 -14.61
C ILE A 527 -12.17 -24.23 -13.69
N GLN A 528 -13.03 -23.64 -12.85
CA GLN A 528 -12.62 -22.54 -11.99
C GLN A 528 -11.61 -22.96 -10.91
N VAL A 529 -11.71 -24.18 -10.38
CA VAL A 529 -10.74 -24.69 -9.40
C VAL A 529 -9.43 -25.11 -10.07
N SER A 530 -9.50 -25.74 -11.24
CA SER A 530 -8.30 -26.26 -11.91
C SER A 530 -7.51 -25.18 -12.64
N TRP A 531 -8.19 -24.27 -13.35
CA TRP A 531 -7.57 -23.26 -14.21
C TRP A 531 -7.69 -21.84 -13.64
N GLY A 532 -8.81 -21.53 -12.99
CA GLY A 532 -9.13 -20.18 -12.52
C GLY A 532 -9.99 -19.36 -13.50
N PRO A 533 -10.57 -18.24 -13.05
CA PRO A 533 -11.37 -17.37 -13.90
C PRO A 533 -10.50 -16.61 -14.90
N LEU A 534 -10.96 -16.49 -16.15
CA LEU A 534 -10.36 -15.59 -17.13
C LEU A 534 -10.91 -14.18 -16.93
N ILE A 535 -10.08 -13.27 -16.43
CA ILE A 535 -10.49 -11.89 -16.16
C ILE A 535 -10.26 -11.06 -17.44
N PRO A 536 -11.26 -10.27 -17.90
CA PRO A 536 -11.13 -9.46 -19.11
C PRO A 536 -9.86 -8.59 -19.14
N ALA A 537 -9.32 -8.36 -20.34
CA ALA A 537 -8.14 -7.54 -20.53
C ALA A 537 -8.47 -6.06 -20.28
N ASP A 538 -7.98 -5.52 -19.16
CA ASP A 538 -8.19 -4.15 -18.74
C ASP A 538 -7.24 -3.84 -17.56
N GLU A 539 -7.21 -2.58 -17.16
CA GLU A 539 -6.49 -2.12 -15.98
C GLU A 539 -7.50 -1.70 -14.89
N SER A 540 -7.14 -1.83 -13.62
CA SER A 540 -8.01 -1.45 -12.50
C SER A 540 -7.21 -1.02 -11.30
N PHE A 541 -7.79 -0.08 -10.57
CA PHE A 541 -7.19 0.47 -9.37
C PHE A 541 -8.24 0.57 -8.25
N GLN A 542 -7.87 0.09 -7.07
CA GLN A 542 -8.65 0.30 -5.85
C GLN A 542 -7.74 0.69 -4.69
N MET A 543 -8.10 1.79 -4.02
CA MET A 543 -7.59 2.17 -2.71
C MET A 543 -8.63 1.89 -1.61
N ILE A 544 -8.15 1.53 -0.43
CA ILE A 544 -8.96 1.40 0.79
C ILE A 544 -8.25 2.09 1.96
N GLU A 545 -9.00 2.39 3.02
CA GLU A 545 -8.41 2.81 4.29
C GLU A 545 -8.06 1.55 5.11
N ALA A 546 -6.81 1.07 5.02
CA ALA A 546 -6.32 -0.02 5.86
C ALA A 546 -6.01 0.49 7.29
N THR A 547 -5.41 -0.34 8.15
CA THR A 547 -5.19 0.02 9.57
C THR A 547 -4.07 1.04 9.76
N LYS A 548 -3.08 1.02 8.86
CA LYS A 548 -1.91 1.92 8.89
C LYS A 548 -2.09 3.16 8.03
N GLY A 549 -2.97 3.10 7.05
CA GLY A 549 -3.26 4.19 6.11
C GLY A 549 -3.84 3.65 4.81
N ILE A 550 -3.65 4.38 3.71
CA ILE A 550 -4.25 3.99 2.44
C ILE A 550 -3.46 2.81 1.85
N ASN A 551 -4.12 1.69 1.61
CA ASN A 551 -3.55 0.53 0.91
C ASN A 551 -4.25 0.40 -0.45
N SER A 552 -3.51 0.12 -1.52
CA SER A 552 -4.10 -0.02 -2.85
C SER A 552 -3.40 -1.04 -3.74
N TYR A 553 -4.19 -1.60 -4.64
CA TYR A 553 -3.73 -2.50 -5.68
C TYR A 553 -4.00 -1.88 -7.05
N TYR A 554 -2.98 -1.86 -7.89
CA TYR A 554 -3.09 -1.57 -9.31
C TYR A 554 -2.87 -2.88 -10.08
N LEU A 555 -3.89 -3.30 -10.82
CA LEU A 555 -3.95 -4.59 -11.50
C LEU A 555 -4.03 -4.39 -13.01
N ILE A 556 -3.22 -5.14 -13.74
CA ILE A 556 -3.27 -5.25 -15.20
C ILE A 556 -3.65 -6.69 -15.54
N SER A 557 -4.70 -6.86 -16.33
CA SER A 557 -5.08 -8.15 -16.93
C SER A 557 -4.87 -8.10 -18.43
N ASP A 558 -4.34 -9.19 -18.99
CA ASP A 558 -4.22 -9.41 -20.43
C ASP A 558 -5.31 -10.35 -20.97
N GLY A 559 -6.32 -10.70 -20.17
CA GLY A 559 -7.34 -11.69 -20.53
C GLY A 559 -7.03 -13.10 -20.05
N SER A 560 -5.98 -13.28 -19.24
CA SER A 560 -5.56 -14.59 -18.73
C SER A 560 -6.13 -14.91 -17.33
N THR A 561 -5.81 -16.11 -16.84
CA THR A 561 -6.15 -16.56 -15.48
C THR A 561 -5.23 -16.01 -14.40
N MET A 562 -4.17 -15.30 -14.80
CA MET A 562 -3.14 -14.72 -13.94
C MET A 562 -3.10 -13.21 -14.14
N SER A 563 -2.49 -12.50 -13.20
CA SER A 563 -2.27 -11.06 -13.38
C SER A 563 -1.11 -10.82 -14.34
N TYR A 564 -1.28 -9.93 -15.32
CA TYR A 564 -0.14 -9.47 -16.10
C TYR A 564 0.82 -8.70 -15.21
N ARG A 565 0.29 -7.78 -14.39
CA ARG A 565 1.05 -7.08 -13.36
C ARG A 565 0.16 -6.71 -12.17
N THR A 566 0.67 -6.95 -10.96
CA THR A 566 0.08 -6.48 -9.71
C THR A 566 1.08 -5.57 -9.01
N ARG A 567 0.74 -4.29 -8.87
CA ARG A 567 1.48 -3.33 -8.03
C ARG A 567 0.73 -3.15 -6.72
N ILE A 568 1.47 -3.32 -5.62
CA ILE A 568 0.96 -3.20 -4.26
C ILE A 568 1.56 -1.93 -3.65
N ARG A 569 0.71 -0.97 -3.33
CA ARG A 569 1.11 0.25 -2.63
C ARG A 569 0.67 0.16 -1.18
N THR A 570 1.65 0.01 -0.31
CA THR A 570 1.46 -0.07 1.14
C THR A 570 1.76 1.28 1.80
N PRO A 571 1.06 1.65 2.88
CA PRO A 571 1.27 2.95 3.54
C PRO A 571 2.61 3.02 4.28
N SER A 572 3.11 1.90 4.81
CA SER A 572 4.32 1.86 5.65
C SER A 572 5.61 2.24 4.89
N PHE A 573 5.66 2.01 3.58
CA PHE A 573 6.83 2.30 2.76
C PHE A 573 7.19 3.80 2.76
N PRO A 574 6.31 4.73 2.34
CA PRO A 574 6.60 6.17 2.46
C PRO A 574 6.69 6.66 3.93
N HIS A 575 6.00 6.00 4.87
CA HIS A 575 6.11 6.37 6.29
C HIS A 575 7.51 6.18 6.86
N LEU A 576 8.17 5.05 6.56
CA LEU A 576 9.53 4.79 7.04
C LEU A 576 10.57 5.66 6.33
N GLN A 577 10.34 5.99 5.07
CA GLN A 577 11.21 6.90 4.32
C GLN A 577 11.34 8.26 5.00
N GLN A 578 10.30 8.72 5.69
CA GLN A 578 10.29 10.03 6.35
C GLN A 578 11.20 10.08 7.59
N ILE A 579 11.57 8.94 8.21
CA ILE A 579 12.30 8.90 9.49
C ILE A 579 13.45 9.91 9.59
N PRO A 580 14.35 10.03 8.60
CA PRO A 580 15.47 10.98 8.66
C PRO A 580 15.07 12.44 8.77
N SER A 581 13.92 12.82 8.20
CA SER A 581 13.49 14.22 8.22
C SER A 581 12.92 14.68 9.56
N VAL A 582 12.50 13.73 10.40
CA VAL A 582 11.75 14.01 11.63
C VAL A 582 12.60 13.80 12.88
N ILE A 583 13.57 12.89 12.83
CA ILE A 583 14.39 12.52 14.01
C ILE A 583 15.74 13.25 14.09
N GLN A 584 16.10 14.00 13.06
CA GLN A 584 17.34 14.77 13.04
C GLN A 584 17.34 15.81 14.19
N GLY A 585 18.40 15.78 15.02
CA GLY A 585 18.54 16.59 16.23
C GLY A 585 17.86 16.01 17.48
N SER A 586 17.23 14.83 17.39
CA SER A 586 16.58 14.17 18.53
C SER A 586 17.50 13.12 19.18
N LEU A 587 17.11 12.62 20.35
CA LEU A 587 17.85 11.56 21.05
C LEU A 587 17.49 10.16 20.51
N ILE A 588 18.34 9.17 20.81
CA ILE A 588 18.07 7.76 20.46
C ILE A 588 16.77 7.25 21.09
N SER A 589 16.43 7.71 22.30
CA SER A 589 15.19 7.33 22.98
C SER A 589 13.94 7.88 22.29
N ASP A 590 14.05 9.04 21.64
CA ASP A 590 12.98 9.65 20.85
C ASP A 590 12.74 8.86 19.56
N LEU A 591 13.80 8.31 18.96
CA LEU A 591 13.69 7.45 17.78
C LEU A 591 12.84 6.20 18.09
N ILE A 592 13.09 5.55 19.22
CA ILE A 592 12.33 4.38 19.65
C ILE A 592 10.84 4.73 19.82
N THR A 593 10.56 5.88 20.44
CA THR A 593 9.18 6.40 20.58
C THR A 593 8.54 6.66 19.23
N TYR A 594 9.29 7.23 18.29
CA TYR A 594 8.80 7.51 16.95
C TYR A 594 8.45 6.23 16.19
N LEU A 595 9.34 5.23 16.22
CA LEU A 595 9.13 3.93 15.57
C LEU A 595 7.83 3.27 16.04
N GLY A 596 7.57 3.25 17.35
CA GLY A 596 6.32 2.72 17.89
C GLY A 596 5.07 3.49 17.43
N SER A 597 5.19 4.80 17.16
CA SER A 597 4.06 5.66 16.74
C SER A 597 3.70 5.54 15.25
N ILE A 598 4.61 5.06 14.40
CA ILE A 598 4.37 4.91 12.96
C ILE A 598 3.39 3.76 12.68
N ASP A 599 3.41 2.71 13.51
CA ASP A 599 2.70 1.45 13.27
C ASP A 599 3.05 0.85 11.91
N PHE A 600 4.26 0.31 11.80
CA PHE A 600 4.71 -0.38 10.59
C PHE A 600 4.84 -1.88 10.82
N VAL A 601 4.85 -2.63 9.72
CA VAL A 601 5.19 -4.05 9.72
C VAL A 601 6.17 -4.26 8.57
N MET A 602 7.30 -4.91 8.82
CA MET A 602 8.34 -5.06 7.79
C MET A 602 7.89 -5.86 6.56
N SER A 603 6.97 -6.81 6.72
CA SER A 603 6.39 -7.51 5.56
C SER A 603 5.59 -6.60 4.64
N ASP A 604 4.97 -5.54 5.18
CA ASP A 604 4.19 -4.53 4.44
C ASP A 604 5.12 -3.59 3.69
N VAL A 605 6.24 -3.24 4.31
CA VAL A 605 7.26 -2.36 3.75
C VAL A 605 8.01 -3.04 2.63
N ASP A 606 8.35 -4.32 2.77
CA ASP A 606 9.21 -5.01 1.81
C ASP A 606 8.44 -5.76 0.72
N ARG A 607 7.21 -6.21 1.00
CA ARG A 607 6.31 -7.02 0.16
C ARG A 607 6.85 -8.41 -0.22
#